data_AF-A0A2V2EUT2-F1
#
_entry.id   AF-A0A2V2EUT2-F1
#
_cell.length_a   1.000
_cell.length_b   1.000
_cell.length_c   1.000
_cell.angle_alpha   90.00
_cell.angle_beta   90.00
_cell.angle_gamma   90.00
#
_symmetry.space_group_name_H-M   'P 1'
#
loop_
_entity.id
_entity.type
_entity.pdbx_description
1 polymer ?
#
loop_
_entity_poly.entity_id
_entity_poly.type
_entity_poly.pdbx_seq_one_letter_code
_entity_poly.pdbx_strand_id
1 'polypeptide(L)' 'MDRIQNCQEKFATLFGGTPTQNEGNDPEFMRMLQRFIFGEVSYTGSLDNKMRELVTITVLTVNQTLPQLKAQV' A
#
# COMPACT_ATOMS: atom_id res chain seq x y z
N MET A 1 18.16 3.19 1.97
CA MET A 1 17.40 2.01 2.41
C MET A 1 16.81 1.36 1.16
N ASP A 2 16.78 0.03 1.09
CA ASP A 2 16.24 -0.69 -0.07
C ASP A 2 14.70 -0.59 -0.10
N ARG A 3 14.13 -0.29 -1.27
CA ARG A 3 12.67 -0.21 -1.48
C ARG A 3 11.97 -1.52 -1.13
N ILE A 4 12.66 -2.66 -1.28
CA ILE A 4 12.11 -3.98 -0.92
C ILE A 4 11.94 -4.09 0.60
N GLN A 5 12.97 -3.71 1.37
CA GLN A 5 12.93 -3.75 2.83
C GLN A 5 11.88 -2.79 3.39
N ASN A 6 11.84 -1.55 2.89
CA ASN A 6 10.82 -0.57 3.26
C ASN A 6 9.40 -1.08 2.99
N CYS A 7 9.20 -1.73 1.83
CA CYS A 7 7.91 -2.32 1.49
C CYS A 7 7.51 -3.38 2.52
N GLN A 8 8.41 -4.29 2.89
CA GLN A 8 8.15 -5.32 3.90
C GLN A 8 7.81 -4.72 5.27
N GLU A 9 8.59 -3.76 5.75
CA GLU A 9 8.37 -3.10 7.05
C GLU A 9 7.03 -2.37 7.09
N LYS A 10 6.73 -1.58 6.05
CA LYS A 10 5.49 -0.81 5.99
C LYS A 10 4.27 -1.72 5.85
N PHE A 11 4.36 -2.76 5.03
CA PHE A 11 3.28 -3.71 4.85
C PHE A 11 2.99 -4.48 6.14
N ALA A 12 4.02 -4.91 6.87
CA ALA A 12 3.87 -5.53 8.18
C ALA A 12 3.24 -4.57 9.21
N THR A 13 3.64 -3.30 9.20
CA THR A 13 3.11 -2.28 10.11
C THR A 13 1.63 -1.99 9.86
N LEU A 14 1.21 -1.92 8.59
CA LEU A 14 -0.16 -1.54 8.21
C LEU A 14 -1.12 -2.74 8.21
N PHE A 15 -0.66 -3.91 7.76
CA PHE A 15 -1.54 -5.06 7.51
C PHE A 15 -1.19 -6.31 8.33
N GLY A 16 -0.12 -6.28 9.14
CA GLY A 16 0.29 -7.42 9.96
C GLY A 16 0.78 -8.64 9.15
N GLY A 17 1.08 -8.47 7.87
CA GLY A 17 1.44 -9.57 6.97
C GLY A 17 2.65 -9.29 6.09
N THR A 18 2.87 -10.13 5.08
CA THR A 18 3.94 -9.98 4.10
C THR A 18 3.40 -9.51 2.76
N PRO A 19 4.16 -8.67 2.01
CA PRO A 19 3.81 -8.33 0.65
C PRO A 19 3.69 -9.57 -0.24
N THR A 20 2.92 -9.44 -1.32
CA THR A 20 2.75 -10.46 -2.37
C THR A 20 4.09 -10.79 -3.00
N GLN A 21 4.36 -12.09 -3.17
CA GLN A 21 5.57 -12.61 -3.77
C GLN A 21 5.29 -13.15 -5.16
N ASN A 22 4.35 -14.10 -5.26
CA ASN A 22 4.03 -14.86 -6.46
C ASN A 22 2.52 -15.03 -6.71
N GLU A 23 1.68 -14.31 -5.96
CA GLU A 23 0.23 -14.39 -6.08
C GLU A 23 -0.34 -13.39 -7.11
N GLY A 24 -1.48 -13.74 -7.69
CA GLY A 24 -2.18 -12.93 -8.69
C GLY A 24 -1.90 -13.37 -10.13
N ASN A 25 -2.61 -12.72 -11.08
CA ASN A 25 -2.49 -13.04 -12.51
C ASN A 25 -1.18 -12.53 -13.12
N ASP A 26 -0.58 -11.49 -12.52
CA ASP A 26 0.72 -10.95 -12.89
C ASP A 26 1.53 -10.60 -11.62
N PRO A 27 2.33 -11.55 -11.13
CA PRO A 27 3.09 -11.36 -9.89
C PRO A 27 4.20 -10.29 -9.99
N GLU A 28 4.79 -10.10 -11.18
CA GLU A 28 5.80 -9.07 -11.40
C GLU A 28 5.18 -7.69 -11.23
N PHE A 29 4.03 -7.46 -11.88
CA PHE A 29 3.31 -6.21 -11.77
C PHE A 29 2.88 -5.94 -10.33
N MET A 30 2.37 -6.95 -9.61
CA MET A 30 1.99 -6.81 -8.20
C MET A 30 3.18 -6.43 -7.32
N ARG A 31 4.35 -7.02 -7.55
CA ARG A 31 5.59 -6.64 -6.85
C ARG A 31 6.00 -5.20 -7.12
N MET A 32 5.93 -4.75 -8.38
CA MET A 32 6.26 -3.37 -8.74
C MET A 32 5.30 -2.38 -8.04
N LEU A 33 4.00 -2.67 -8.09
CA LEU A 33 2.95 -1.87 -7.46
C LEU A 33 3.19 -1.72 -5.96
N GLN A 34 3.39 -2.83 -5.24
CA GLN A 34 3.59 -2.81 -3.79
C GLN A 34 4.90 -2.10 -3.39
N ARG A 35 6.00 -2.35 -4.11
CA ARG A 35 7.29 -1.68 -3.85
C ARG A 35 7.25 -0.18 -4.15
N PHE A 36 6.37 0.27 -5.05
CA PHE A 36 6.15 1.69 -5.27
C PHE A 36 5.30 2.30 -4.16
N ILE A 37 4.13 1.73 -3.87
CA ILE A 37 3.21 2.28 -2.87
C ILE A 37 3.83 2.23 -1.46
N PHE A 38 4.26 1.05 -1.02
CA PHE A 38 4.70 0.82 0.35
C PHE A 38 6.19 1.03 0.55
N GLY A 39 7.01 0.78 -0.47
CA GLY A 39 8.46 0.95 -0.39
C GLY A 39 8.97 2.39 -0.62
N GLU A 40 8.14 3.25 -1.23
CA GLU A 40 8.53 4.61 -1.63
C GLU A 40 7.48 5.65 -1.23
N VAL A 41 6.27 5.62 -1.82
CA VAL A 41 5.23 6.66 -1.60
C VAL A 41 4.84 6.77 -0.12
N SER A 42 4.75 5.64 0.57
CA SER A 42 4.37 5.61 2.00
C SER A 42 5.43 6.17 2.96
N TYR A 43 6.63 6.46 2.46
CA TYR A 43 7.72 7.12 3.19
C TYR A 43 7.92 8.58 2.74
N THR A 44 7.21 9.04 1.71
CA THR A 44 7.34 10.39 1.17
C THR A 44 6.45 11.39 1.91
N GLY A 45 6.98 12.59 2.14
CA GLY A 45 6.24 13.70 2.77
C GLY A 45 6.13 13.57 4.29
N SER A 46 5.43 14.53 4.89
CA SER A 46 5.33 14.69 6.36
C SER A 46 4.04 14.13 6.98
N LEU A 47 3.13 13.59 6.17
CA LEU A 47 1.88 13.02 6.68
C LEU A 47 2.15 11.73 7.47
N ASP A 48 1.43 11.55 8.57
CA ASP A 48 1.42 10.29 9.29
C ASP A 48 0.56 9.24 8.56
N ASN A 49 0.56 7.99 9.04
CA ASN A 49 -0.19 6.92 8.38
C ASN A 49 -1.71 7.18 8.40
N LYS A 50 -2.24 7.71 9.51
CA LYS A 50 -3.69 7.99 9.66
C LYS A 50 -4.17 9.02 8.63
N MET A 51 -3.42 10.12 8.45
CA MET A 51 -3.76 11.13 7.45
C MET A 51 -3.64 10.58 6.03
N ARG A 52 -2.63 9.74 5.74
CA ARG A 52 -2.51 9.08 4.44
C ARG A 52 -3.70 8.17 4.15
N GLU A 53 -4.10 7.33 5.11
CA GLU A 53 -5.28 6.46 4.98
C GLU A 53 -6.56 7.25 4.74
N LEU A 54 -6.75 8.36 5.46
CA LEU A 54 -7.91 9.24 5.26
C LEU A 54 -7.98 9.83 3.84
N VAL A 55 -6.83 10.24 3.29
CA VAL A 55 -6.73 10.67 1.89
C VAL A 55 -7.07 9.51 0.94
N THR A 56 -6.53 8.31 1.19
CA THR A 56 -6.83 7.12 0.38
C THR A 56 -8.33 6.78 0.42
N ILE A 57 -8.97 6.75 1.59
CA ILE A 57 -10.41 6.52 1.76
C ILE A 57 -11.22 7.55 0.95
N THR A 58 -10.84 8.82 1.02
CA THR A 58 -11.52 9.91 0.29
C THR A 58 -11.48 9.65 -1.22
N VAL A 59 -10.30 9.35 -1.77
CA VAL A 59 -10.12 9.08 -3.21
C VAL A 59 -10.88 7.83 -3.65
N LEU A 60 -10.79 6.74 -2.88
CA LEU A 60 -11.47 5.49 -3.20
C LEU A 60 -13.01 5.64 -3.14
N THR A 61 -13.51 6.48 -2.23
CA THR A 61 -14.94 6.78 -2.12
C THR A 61 -15.44 7.55 -3.34
N VAL A 62 -14.73 8.61 -3.74
CA VAL A 62 -15.09 9.43 -4.92
C VAL A 62 -15.04 8.59 -6.21
N ASN A 63 -14.07 7.68 -6.32
CA ASN A 63 -13.92 6.81 -7.48
C ASN A 63 -14.80 5.54 -7.45
N GLN A 64 -15.61 5.35 -6.40
CA GLN A 64 -16.47 4.16 -6.21
C GLN A 64 -15.72 2.82 -6.26
N THR A 65 -14.46 2.79 -5.84
CA THR A 65 -13.63 1.57 -5.79
C THR A 65 -13.88 0.80 -4.50
N LEU A 66 -15.11 0.30 -4.34
CA LEU A 66 -15.60 -0.31 -3.10
C LEU A 66 -14.78 -1.52 -2.60
N PRO A 67 -14.26 -2.43 -3.47
CA PRO A 67 -13.41 -3.53 -3.02
C PRO A 67 -12.14 -3.05 -2.32
N GLN A 68 -11.49 -2.01 -2.85
CA GLN A 68 -10.28 -1.42 -2.28
C GLN A 68 -10.61 -0.60 -1.02
N LEU A 69 -11.75 0.07 -0.99
CA LEU A 69 -12.21 0.83 0.17
C LEU A 69 -12.40 -0.08 1.40
N LYS A 70 -12.95 -1.28 1.20
CA LYS A 70 -13.10 -2.28 2.28
C LYS A 70 -11.78 -2.77 2.88
N ALA A 71 -10.66 -2.60 2.18
CA ALA A 71 -9.35 -2.96 2.72
C ALA A 71 -8.75 -1.84 3.60
N GLN A 72 -9.38 -0.66 3.64
CA GLN A 72 -8.94 0.52 4.40
C GLN A 72 -9.80 0.78 5.64
N VAL A 73 -10.88 0.01 5.86
CA VAL A 73 -11.86 0.14 6.96
C VAL A 73 -11.96 -1.20 7.68
#